data_AF-A0A832PUH0-F1
#
_entry.id   AF-A0A832PUH0-F1
#
_cell.length_a   1.000
_cell.length_b   1.000
_cell.length_c   1.000
_cell.angle_alpha   90.00
_cell.angle_beta   90.00
_cell.angle_gamma   90.00
#
_symmetry.space_group_name_H-M   'P 1'
#
loop_
_entity.id
_entity.type
_entity.pdbx_description
1 polymer ?
#
loop_
_entity_poly.entity_id
_entity_poly.type
_entity_poly.pdbx_seq_one_letter_code
_entity_poly.pdbx_strand_id
1 'polypeptide(L)'
;MGDHVHNVTGVWHDAFGILLGDEIMSGGQKEETWDDVINAFLDEKFISDFWKYLSATAKSHEEAAELVEQKKALDEPPNRDWYLNLNIQCEEISARRQELDSKFSPRQWITENYEKAHYVIFATHVPKLTHSMIDSSAFYDRSKTTKGGYLSTSSLKDKSIDGVVNNAFAPIHQFLTLKLNGQELKDEFLDSETNVLKSFAANDQEMQTWNRGFSASLTLEKPSSHSLIKQVYFPVSPNKYHLLNNVVSSSKAHALFQYVRNRIHDKEAVKLRDKGKFSDTTYFQFPNRAEISVTASNHGNASQLNGTRGGRLTLFSCQPPVWQSSPRLPIYKTSFYYMLGRNVEQTVEYLCDFLLRFEQLELSIKDPERFKWLERWIEDVSDEIITYVKSVQALPPGWSNVSGIKLKESHRILLDCYREDEEFNLMRQRNNWQEVIVQDFADWLNNQLHRKNNKFTPQRAHTSLWKKLFEANVREVLGL
;
A
#
# COMPACT_ATOMS: atom_id res chain seq x y z
N MET A 1 -41.52 -20.13 -66.24
CA MET A 1 -40.52 -19.05 -66.09
C MET A 1 -41.25 -17.85 -65.54
N GLY A 2 -41.38 -17.85 -64.23
CA GLY A 2 -42.20 -16.97 -63.42
C GLY A 2 -41.90 -17.37 -61.98
N ASP A 3 -41.94 -16.38 -61.10
CA ASP A 3 -41.72 -16.45 -59.65
C ASP A 3 -40.26 -16.39 -59.21
N HIS A 4 -39.82 -15.16 -58.90
CA HIS A 4 -39.11 -14.80 -57.67
C HIS A 4 -38.92 -13.28 -57.60
N VAL A 5 -40.04 -12.55 -57.49
CA VAL A 5 -40.07 -11.17 -57.00
C VAL A 5 -40.99 -11.18 -55.79
N HIS A 6 -40.50 -11.65 -54.64
CA HIS A 6 -41.05 -11.44 -53.29
C HIS A 6 -40.18 -12.22 -52.30
N ASN A 7 -39.11 -11.59 -51.75
CA ASN A 7 -38.59 -11.83 -50.39
C ASN A 7 -37.27 -11.09 -50.10
N VAL A 8 -37.20 -9.78 -50.33
CA VAL A 8 -36.12 -8.93 -49.77
C VAL A 8 -36.68 -7.82 -48.88
N THR A 9 -38.01 -7.79 -48.68
CA THR A 9 -38.72 -6.73 -47.93
C THR A 9 -38.87 -6.99 -46.43
N GLY A 10 -38.35 -8.11 -45.90
CA GLY A 10 -38.54 -8.49 -44.49
C GLY A 10 -37.38 -8.18 -43.53
N VAL A 11 -36.18 -7.84 -44.04
CA VAL A 11 -34.96 -7.72 -43.20
C VAL A 11 -34.60 -6.27 -42.85
N TRP A 12 -35.27 -5.29 -43.48
CA TRP A 12 -34.92 -3.88 -43.34
C TRP A 12 -35.81 -3.09 -42.36
N HIS A 13 -36.80 -3.73 -41.72
CA HIS A 13 -37.60 -3.07 -40.67
C HIS A 13 -36.86 -2.99 -39.32
N ASP A 14 -36.01 -3.98 -39.01
CA ASP A 14 -35.37 -4.05 -37.68
C ASP A 14 -34.04 -3.27 -37.57
N ALA A 15 -33.39 -2.97 -38.70
CA ALA A 15 -32.11 -2.24 -38.68
C ALA A 15 -32.29 -0.72 -38.52
N PHE A 16 -33.42 -0.15 -38.95
CA PHE A 16 -33.70 1.29 -38.85
C PHE A 16 -34.67 1.66 -37.71
N GLY A 17 -35.38 0.70 -37.11
CA GLY A 17 -36.32 0.94 -36.00
C GLY A 17 -35.69 1.33 -34.65
N ILE A 18 -34.36 1.47 -34.54
CA ILE A 18 -33.67 1.75 -33.26
C ILE A 18 -33.03 3.15 -33.21
N LEU A 19 -33.07 3.93 -34.30
CA LEU A 19 -32.45 5.26 -34.36
C LEU A 19 -33.40 6.46 -34.41
N LEU A 20 -34.73 6.25 -34.48
CA LEU A 20 -35.73 7.31 -34.38
C LEU A 20 -36.85 6.89 -33.41
N GLY A 21 -36.92 7.57 -32.26
CA GLY A 21 -38.10 7.53 -31.41
C GLY A 21 -39.24 8.38 -32.01
N ASP A 22 -40.46 7.87 -31.84
CA ASP A 22 -41.81 8.40 -32.08
C ASP A 22 -42.05 9.84 -32.61
N GLU A 23 -43.13 9.93 -33.42
CA GLU A 23 -43.70 11.07 -34.16
C GLU A 23 -43.02 11.30 -35.52
N ILE A 24 -43.61 10.92 -36.66
CA ILE A 24 -44.78 11.58 -37.26
C ILE A 24 -45.53 10.56 -38.15
N MET A 25 -46.75 10.22 -37.75
CA MET A 25 -47.78 9.70 -38.65
C MET A 25 -48.64 10.89 -39.10
N SER A 26 -48.45 11.41 -40.32
CA SER A 26 -49.56 11.93 -41.13
C SER A 26 -49.08 12.43 -42.50
N GLY A 27 -49.61 11.83 -43.57
CA GLY A 27 -49.94 12.56 -44.79
C GLY A 27 -49.08 12.30 -46.01
N GLY A 28 -49.66 11.59 -46.99
CA GLY A 28 -49.50 11.89 -48.41
C GLY A 28 -48.21 11.40 -49.10
N GLN A 29 -48.39 10.41 -49.97
CA GLN A 29 -47.38 9.83 -50.85
C GLN A 29 -46.50 10.86 -51.60
N LYS A 30 -45.19 10.71 -51.43
CA LYS A 30 -44.20 10.72 -52.51
C LYS A 30 -43.22 9.58 -52.21
N GLU A 31 -43.03 8.65 -53.15
CA GLU A 31 -41.93 7.68 -53.04
C GLU A 31 -40.61 8.45 -53.12
N GLU A 32 -39.96 8.62 -51.99
CA GLU A 32 -38.57 9.10 -51.93
C GLU A 32 -37.67 8.09 -52.63
N THR A 33 -36.91 8.55 -53.62
CA THR A 33 -35.91 7.69 -54.28
C THR A 33 -34.72 7.49 -53.35
N TRP A 34 -33.90 6.47 -53.58
CA TRP A 34 -32.66 6.26 -52.81
C TRP A 34 -31.74 7.49 -52.83
N ASP A 35 -31.82 8.32 -53.88
CA ASP A 35 -31.11 9.59 -53.96
C ASP A 35 -31.62 10.60 -52.92
N ASP A 36 -32.92 10.62 -52.59
CA ASP A 36 -33.49 11.49 -51.55
C ASP A 36 -33.04 11.06 -50.14
N VAL A 37 -32.94 9.75 -49.90
CA VAL A 37 -32.46 9.16 -48.62
C VAL A 37 -30.95 9.37 -48.44
N ILE A 38 -30.18 9.23 -49.51
CA ILE A 38 -28.73 9.50 -49.51
C ILE A 38 -28.48 11.00 -49.29
N ASN A 39 -29.27 11.88 -49.93
CA ASN A 39 -29.18 13.33 -49.71
C ASN A 39 -29.61 13.74 -48.28
N ALA A 40 -30.53 13.01 -47.65
CA ALA A 40 -30.91 13.21 -46.25
C ALA A 40 -29.84 12.67 -45.26
N PHE A 41 -29.13 11.60 -45.61
CA PHE A 41 -28.03 11.03 -44.80
C PHE A 41 -26.73 11.86 -44.92
N LEU A 42 -26.50 12.45 -46.09
CA LEU A 42 -25.47 13.44 -46.37
C LEU A 42 -25.94 14.87 -46.04
N ASP A 43 -26.81 15.03 -45.03
CA ASP A 43 -27.24 16.35 -44.56
C ASP A 43 -25.99 17.24 -44.41
N GLU A 44 -26.00 18.41 -45.06
CA GLU A 44 -24.90 19.38 -45.06
C GLU A 44 -24.41 19.64 -43.63
N LYS A 45 -25.29 19.47 -42.64
CA LYS A 45 -24.98 19.59 -41.22
C LYS A 45 -24.03 18.50 -40.69
N PHE A 46 -24.21 17.22 -41.04
CA PHE A 46 -23.31 16.13 -40.60
C PHE A 46 -21.93 16.27 -41.23
N ILE A 47 -21.89 16.56 -42.53
CA ILE A 47 -20.65 16.83 -43.27
C ILE A 47 -19.95 18.07 -42.67
N SER A 48 -20.70 19.14 -42.38
CA SER A 48 -20.16 20.37 -41.74
C SER A 48 -19.57 20.11 -40.34
N ASP A 49 -20.26 19.33 -39.51
CA ASP A 49 -19.82 19.03 -38.14
C ASP A 49 -18.62 18.05 -38.12
N PHE A 50 -18.58 17.09 -39.05
CA PHE A 50 -17.43 16.19 -39.24
C PHE A 50 -16.18 16.95 -39.74
N TRP A 51 -16.34 17.89 -40.68
CA TRP A 51 -15.23 18.73 -41.14
C TRP A 51 -14.77 19.77 -40.11
N LYS A 52 -15.68 20.32 -39.28
CA LYS A 52 -15.31 21.14 -38.12
C LYS A 52 -14.47 20.36 -37.11
N TYR A 53 -14.81 19.09 -36.88
CA TYR A 53 -14.03 18.22 -36.00
C TYR A 53 -12.63 17.95 -36.57
N LEU A 54 -12.51 17.57 -37.85
CA LEU A 54 -11.23 17.28 -38.51
C LEU A 54 -10.30 18.51 -38.62
N SER A 55 -10.86 19.68 -38.97
CA SER A 55 -10.11 20.94 -39.08
C SER A 55 -9.62 21.48 -37.73
N ALA A 56 -10.36 21.23 -36.63
CA ALA A 56 -9.92 21.61 -35.29
C ALA A 56 -8.75 20.74 -34.77
N THR A 57 -8.55 19.56 -35.34
CA THR A 57 -7.47 18.62 -34.96
C THR A 57 -6.18 18.75 -35.78
N ALA A 58 -6.19 19.40 -36.93
CA ALA A 58 -5.01 19.56 -37.79
C ALA A 58 -4.06 20.63 -37.22
N LYS A 59 -2.79 20.27 -36.97
CA LYS A 59 -1.80 21.17 -36.30
C LYS A 59 -0.83 21.82 -37.28
N SER A 60 -0.83 21.45 -38.56
CA SER A 60 0.09 22.00 -39.57
C SER A 60 -0.62 22.41 -40.89
N HIS A 61 0.04 23.28 -41.64
CA HIS A 61 -0.47 23.83 -42.92
C HIS A 61 -0.54 22.78 -44.04
N GLU A 62 0.19 21.66 -43.89
CA GLU A 62 0.24 20.52 -44.82
C GLU A 62 -0.94 19.57 -44.60
N GLU A 63 -1.26 19.26 -43.33
CA GLU A 63 -2.46 18.49 -42.95
C GLU A 63 -3.76 19.21 -43.37
N ALA A 64 -3.78 20.55 -43.31
CA ALA A 64 -4.92 21.33 -43.77
C ALA A 64 -5.11 21.27 -45.30
N ALA A 65 -4.03 21.16 -46.08
CA ALA A 65 -4.10 21.01 -47.53
C ALA A 65 -4.61 19.62 -47.93
N GLU A 66 -4.17 18.58 -47.22
CA GLU A 66 -4.61 17.19 -47.42
C GLU A 66 -6.10 17.00 -47.10
N LEU A 67 -6.60 17.67 -46.06
CA LEU A 67 -8.02 17.70 -45.72
C LEU A 67 -8.88 18.44 -46.77
N VAL A 68 -8.35 19.50 -47.40
CA VAL A 68 -9.03 20.22 -48.49
C VAL A 68 -9.11 19.36 -49.76
N GLU A 69 -8.08 18.55 -50.03
CA GLU A 69 -8.05 17.62 -51.17
C GLU A 69 -9.01 16.44 -50.96
N GLN A 70 -9.08 15.90 -49.74
CA GLN A 70 -10.07 14.87 -49.36
C GLN A 70 -11.51 15.39 -49.40
N LYS A 71 -11.74 16.66 -49.05
CA LYS A 71 -13.05 17.31 -49.19
C LYS A 71 -13.47 17.41 -50.66
N LYS A 72 -12.56 17.80 -51.55
CA LYS A 72 -12.81 17.81 -53.01
C LYS A 72 -13.13 16.42 -53.57
N ALA A 73 -12.53 15.37 -53.03
CA ALA A 73 -12.80 13.98 -53.43
C ALA A 73 -14.17 13.47 -52.95
N LEU A 74 -14.75 14.07 -51.90
CA LEU A 74 -16.10 13.76 -51.41
C LEU A 74 -17.22 14.52 -52.16
N ASP A 75 -16.90 15.66 -52.77
CA ASP A 75 -17.84 16.44 -53.60
C ASP A 75 -18.04 15.80 -55.00
N GLU A 76 -17.24 14.79 -55.37
CA GLU A 76 -17.47 13.97 -56.56
C GLU A 76 -18.53 12.88 -56.28
N PRO A 77 -19.46 12.63 -57.23
CA PRO A 77 -20.55 11.70 -56.99
C PRO A 77 -19.99 10.32 -56.63
N PRO A 78 -20.55 9.68 -55.60
CA PRO A 78 -19.95 8.49 -55.03
C PRO A 78 -19.83 7.34 -56.07
N ASN A 79 -18.62 7.05 -56.58
CA ASN A 79 -18.41 5.99 -57.58
C ASN A 79 -18.78 4.60 -57.01
N ARG A 80 -19.51 3.79 -57.79
CA ARG A 80 -20.02 2.45 -57.44
C ARG A 80 -19.06 1.57 -56.62
N ASP A 81 -17.75 1.70 -56.83
CA ASP A 81 -16.71 0.98 -56.08
C ASP A 81 -16.64 1.34 -54.58
N TRP A 82 -16.90 2.58 -54.15
CA TRP A 82 -16.89 2.91 -52.71
C TRP A 82 -18.11 2.31 -51.99
N TYR A 83 -19.29 2.33 -52.62
CA TYR A 83 -20.51 1.70 -52.09
C TYR A 83 -20.33 0.19 -51.97
N LEU A 84 -19.69 -0.44 -52.97
CA LEU A 84 -19.38 -1.87 -52.94
C LEU A 84 -18.42 -2.20 -51.79
N ASN A 85 -17.40 -1.37 -51.57
CA ASN A 85 -16.41 -1.54 -50.51
C ASN A 85 -17.03 -1.35 -49.10
N LEU A 86 -17.95 -0.40 -48.95
CA LEU A 86 -18.69 -0.19 -47.69
C LEU A 86 -19.63 -1.38 -47.38
N ASN A 87 -20.32 -1.91 -48.40
CA ASN A 87 -21.18 -3.09 -48.22
C ASN A 87 -20.37 -4.33 -47.85
N ILE A 88 -19.22 -4.57 -48.50
CA ILE A 88 -18.32 -5.67 -48.13
C ILE A 88 -17.85 -5.53 -46.68
N GLN A 89 -17.47 -4.33 -46.24
CA GLN A 89 -17.08 -4.07 -44.85
C GLN A 89 -18.25 -4.28 -43.88
N CYS A 90 -19.47 -3.88 -44.24
CA CYS A 90 -20.66 -4.12 -43.42
C CYS A 90 -21.00 -5.61 -43.33
N GLU A 91 -20.89 -6.35 -44.43
CA GLU A 91 -21.06 -7.81 -44.47
C GLU A 91 -20.01 -8.50 -43.60
N GLU A 92 -18.73 -8.13 -43.71
CA GLU A 92 -17.66 -8.65 -42.86
C GLU A 92 -17.89 -8.36 -41.37
N ILE A 93 -18.32 -7.15 -41.01
CA ILE A 93 -18.67 -6.78 -39.63
C ILE A 93 -19.87 -7.60 -39.14
N SER A 94 -20.89 -7.78 -39.98
CA SER A 94 -22.09 -8.55 -39.63
C SER A 94 -21.80 -10.03 -39.43
N ALA A 95 -20.98 -10.62 -40.30
CA ALA A 95 -20.52 -12.00 -40.21
C ALA A 95 -19.66 -12.20 -38.95
N ARG A 96 -18.75 -11.26 -38.68
CA ARG A 96 -17.92 -11.29 -37.45
C ARG A 96 -18.75 -11.09 -36.20
N ARG A 97 -19.81 -10.27 -36.24
CA ARG A 97 -20.76 -10.11 -35.13
C ARG A 97 -21.53 -11.40 -34.88
N GLN A 98 -22.06 -12.05 -35.92
CA GLN A 98 -22.72 -13.35 -35.79
C GLN A 98 -21.78 -14.43 -35.25
N GLU A 99 -20.52 -14.45 -35.71
CA GLU A 99 -19.50 -15.36 -35.19
C GLU A 99 -19.27 -15.12 -33.69
N LEU A 100 -19.09 -13.86 -33.29
CA LEU A 100 -18.90 -13.48 -31.89
C LEU A 100 -20.14 -13.78 -31.03
N ASP A 101 -21.35 -13.48 -31.52
CA ASP A 101 -22.61 -13.74 -30.82
C ASP A 101 -22.84 -15.23 -30.61
N SER A 102 -22.47 -16.06 -31.59
CA SER A 102 -22.51 -17.52 -31.43
C SER A 102 -21.48 -17.97 -30.39
N LYS A 103 -20.22 -17.56 -30.56
CA LYS A 103 -19.08 -17.97 -29.72
C LYS A 103 -19.23 -17.54 -28.26
N PHE A 104 -19.77 -16.37 -28.02
CA PHE A 104 -19.99 -15.81 -26.68
C PHE A 104 -21.42 -15.99 -26.18
N SER A 105 -22.23 -16.83 -26.85
CA SER A 105 -23.53 -17.24 -26.33
C SER A 105 -23.36 -17.84 -24.93
N PRO A 106 -24.16 -17.41 -23.92
CA PRO A 106 -24.02 -17.89 -22.55
C PRO A 106 -24.04 -19.41 -22.43
N ARG A 107 -24.92 -20.06 -23.20
CA ARG A 107 -25.02 -21.53 -23.23
C ARG A 107 -23.73 -22.17 -23.75
N GLN A 108 -23.22 -21.72 -24.89
CA GLN A 108 -22.00 -22.28 -25.48
C GLN A 108 -20.82 -22.10 -24.53
N TRP A 109 -20.67 -20.89 -23.95
CA TRP A 109 -19.61 -20.62 -23.00
C TRP A 109 -19.69 -21.53 -21.77
N ILE A 110 -20.89 -21.74 -21.20
CA ILE A 110 -21.08 -22.65 -20.07
C ILE A 110 -20.68 -24.07 -20.44
N THR A 111 -21.17 -24.59 -21.58
CA THR A 111 -20.85 -25.93 -22.08
C THR A 111 -19.35 -26.14 -22.31
N GLU A 112 -18.63 -25.11 -22.76
CA GLU A 112 -17.18 -25.21 -22.99
C GLU A 112 -16.35 -25.15 -21.70
N ASN A 113 -16.90 -24.64 -20.60
CA ASN A 113 -16.15 -24.28 -19.41
C ASN A 113 -16.53 -25.05 -18.13
N TYR A 114 -17.70 -25.70 -18.06
CA TYR A 114 -18.13 -26.42 -16.85
C TYR A 114 -17.12 -27.49 -16.40
N GLU A 115 -16.59 -28.30 -17.32
CA GLU A 115 -15.58 -29.32 -16.97
C GLU A 115 -14.26 -28.70 -16.55
N LYS A 116 -13.89 -27.53 -17.11
CA LYS A 116 -12.64 -26.83 -16.81
C LYS A 116 -12.66 -26.14 -15.45
N ALA A 117 -13.80 -26.11 -14.77
CA ALA A 117 -13.92 -25.50 -13.45
C ALA A 117 -13.01 -26.13 -12.39
N HIS A 118 -12.61 -27.39 -12.53
CA HIS A 118 -11.63 -28.02 -11.64
C HIS A 118 -10.24 -27.35 -11.64
N TYR A 119 -9.90 -26.56 -12.67
CA TYR A 119 -8.66 -25.76 -12.69
C TYR A 119 -8.74 -24.50 -11.81
N VAL A 120 -9.92 -24.17 -11.28
CA VAL A 120 -10.14 -23.03 -10.39
C VAL A 120 -10.14 -23.53 -8.96
N ILE A 121 -9.21 -23.02 -8.15
CA ILE A 121 -9.11 -23.38 -6.73
C ILE A 121 -9.41 -22.15 -5.87
N PHE A 122 -10.41 -22.26 -5.00
CA PHE A 122 -10.70 -21.26 -3.98
C PHE A 122 -9.89 -21.51 -2.71
N ALA A 123 -8.98 -20.60 -2.37
CA ALA A 123 -8.01 -20.82 -1.30
C ALA A 123 -7.81 -19.58 -0.42
N THR A 124 -7.32 -19.82 0.80
CA THR A 124 -6.89 -18.76 1.74
C THR A 124 -5.37 -18.64 1.80
N HIS A 125 -4.67 -19.73 1.47
CA HIS A 125 -3.22 -19.86 1.49
C HIS A 125 -2.76 -20.33 0.11
N VAL A 126 -1.80 -19.60 -0.46
CA VAL A 126 -1.40 -19.74 -1.86
C VAL A 126 0.12 -19.95 -1.93
N PRO A 127 0.60 -21.16 -2.26
CA PRO A 127 2.03 -21.47 -2.33
C PRO A 127 2.80 -20.65 -3.38
N LYS A 128 2.16 -20.31 -4.51
CA LYS A 128 2.75 -19.47 -5.56
C LYS A 128 3.19 -18.08 -5.11
N LEU A 129 2.68 -17.60 -3.96
CA LEU A 129 3.12 -16.34 -3.37
C LEU A 129 4.53 -16.42 -2.77
N THR A 130 5.04 -17.62 -2.50
CA THR A 130 6.44 -17.84 -2.08
C THR A 130 7.37 -17.88 -3.28
N HIS A 131 6.96 -18.59 -4.35
CA HIS A 131 7.70 -18.69 -5.60
C HIS A 131 6.74 -19.04 -6.74
N SER A 132 6.79 -18.31 -7.85
CA SER A 132 5.81 -18.39 -8.94
C SER A 132 5.74 -19.76 -9.63
N MET A 133 6.85 -20.52 -9.64
CA MET A 133 6.93 -21.86 -10.23
C MET A 133 6.28 -22.96 -9.39
N ILE A 134 5.88 -22.67 -8.14
CA ILE A 134 5.25 -23.70 -7.29
C ILE A 134 3.90 -24.10 -7.88
N ASP A 135 3.69 -25.40 -8.06
CA ASP A 135 2.47 -26.03 -8.58
C ASP A 135 1.69 -26.82 -7.51
N SER A 136 2.19 -26.85 -6.27
CA SER A 136 1.50 -27.51 -5.16
C SER A 136 0.11 -26.93 -4.89
N SER A 137 -0.79 -27.78 -4.41
CA SER A 137 -2.18 -27.42 -4.15
C SER A 137 -2.30 -26.27 -3.14
N ALA A 138 -3.04 -25.23 -3.52
CA ALA A 138 -3.47 -24.19 -2.59
C ALA A 138 -4.56 -24.76 -1.66
N PHE A 139 -4.75 -24.17 -0.48
CA PHE A 139 -5.71 -24.71 0.48
C PHE A 139 -6.56 -23.64 1.19
N TYR A 140 -7.73 -24.10 1.61
CA TYR A 140 -8.70 -23.33 2.34
C TYR A 140 -8.60 -23.64 3.85
N ASP A 141 -8.17 -22.66 4.64
CA ASP A 141 -8.02 -22.78 6.08
C ASP A 141 -9.36 -22.58 6.79
N ARG A 142 -9.97 -23.71 7.18
CA ARG A 142 -11.21 -23.78 7.96
C ARG A 142 -10.96 -23.60 9.46
N SER A 143 -9.72 -23.45 9.92
CA SER A 143 -9.44 -23.31 11.35
C SER A 143 -10.05 -22.02 11.91
N LYS A 144 -10.66 -22.17 13.09
CA LYS A 144 -11.22 -21.08 13.90
C LYS A 144 -10.39 -20.84 15.17
N THR A 145 -9.32 -21.60 15.37
CA THR A 145 -8.48 -21.50 16.56
C THR A 145 -7.74 -20.19 16.56
N THR A 146 -7.96 -19.38 17.59
CA THR A 146 -7.24 -18.14 17.85
C THR A 146 -6.53 -18.25 19.19
N LYS A 147 -5.42 -17.53 19.34
CA LYS A 147 -4.68 -17.44 20.60
C LYS A 147 -4.46 -15.96 20.88
N GLY A 148 -4.83 -15.53 22.09
CA GLY A 148 -4.63 -14.14 22.53
C GLY A 148 -3.16 -13.72 22.37
N GLY A 149 -2.94 -12.50 21.89
CA GLY A 149 -1.61 -11.94 21.63
C GLY A 149 -0.98 -12.31 20.29
N TYR A 150 -1.61 -13.17 19.47
CA TYR A 150 -1.12 -13.54 18.15
C TYR A 150 -2.09 -13.13 17.05
N LEU A 151 -1.56 -12.56 15.97
CA LEU A 151 -2.33 -12.23 14.77
C LEU A 151 -2.10 -13.30 13.68
N SER A 152 -3.16 -14.01 13.32
CA SER A 152 -3.17 -15.08 12.33
C SER A 152 -4.28 -14.88 11.29
N THR A 153 -4.31 -15.72 10.25
CA THR A 153 -5.42 -15.75 9.29
C THR A 153 -6.76 -16.06 9.97
N SER A 154 -6.76 -16.88 11.02
CA SER A 154 -7.95 -17.17 11.84
C SER A 154 -8.44 -15.99 12.68
N SER A 155 -7.64 -14.93 12.83
CA SER A 155 -8.03 -13.70 13.55
C SER A 155 -8.88 -12.74 12.70
N LEU A 156 -9.00 -12.98 11.39
CA LEU A 156 -9.81 -12.16 10.50
C LEU A 156 -11.30 -12.47 10.70
N LYS A 157 -12.12 -11.42 10.83
CA LYS A 157 -13.60 -11.54 10.84
C LYS A 157 -14.10 -12.09 9.50
N ASP A 158 -13.65 -11.45 8.42
CA ASP A 158 -14.01 -11.80 7.05
C ASP A 158 -12.74 -12.23 6.29
N LYS A 159 -12.65 -13.52 5.96
CA LYS A 159 -11.53 -14.07 5.18
C LYS A 159 -11.84 -13.90 3.69
N SER A 160 -11.17 -12.96 3.02
CA SER A 160 -11.25 -12.87 1.56
C SER A 160 -10.72 -14.17 0.94
N ILE A 161 -11.55 -14.83 0.15
CA ILE A 161 -11.20 -16.08 -0.55
C ILE A 161 -10.49 -15.70 -1.84
N ASP A 162 -9.32 -16.29 -2.07
CA ASP A 162 -8.53 -16.06 -3.27
C ASP A 162 -8.82 -17.11 -4.34
N GLY A 163 -8.70 -16.70 -5.60
CA GLY A 163 -8.75 -17.57 -6.77
C GLY A 163 -7.35 -17.94 -7.22
N VAL A 164 -6.98 -19.21 -7.08
CA VAL A 164 -5.74 -19.76 -7.63
C VAL A 164 -6.08 -20.44 -8.94
N VAL A 165 -5.70 -19.79 -10.03
CA VAL A 165 -6.07 -20.20 -11.37
C VAL A 165 -5.03 -19.67 -12.36
N ASN A 166 -4.74 -20.43 -13.40
CA ASN A 166 -3.98 -19.90 -14.54
C ASN A 166 -4.84 -18.87 -15.28
N ASN A 167 -4.21 -17.86 -15.89
CA ASN A 167 -4.95 -16.77 -16.55
C ASN A 167 -5.97 -17.23 -17.59
N ALA A 168 -5.71 -18.34 -18.29
CA ALA A 168 -6.64 -18.89 -19.28
C ALA A 168 -8.01 -19.26 -18.68
N PHE A 169 -8.07 -19.62 -17.39
CA PHE A 169 -9.31 -20.00 -16.70
C PHE A 169 -9.79 -18.92 -15.71
N ALA A 170 -9.16 -17.74 -15.69
CA ALA A 170 -9.61 -16.61 -14.88
C ALA A 170 -11.08 -16.20 -15.15
N PRO A 171 -11.61 -16.27 -16.39
CA PRO A 171 -13.03 -16.01 -16.65
C PRO A 171 -13.96 -16.97 -15.88
N ILE A 172 -13.57 -18.23 -15.68
CA ILE A 172 -14.35 -19.20 -14.91
C ILE A 172 -14.41 -18.79 -13.43
N HIS A 173 -13.28 -18.38 -12.85
CA HIS A 173 -13.26 -17.83 -11.49
C HIS A 173 -14.16 -16.59 -11.36
N GLN A 174 -14.11 -15.68 -12.33
CA GLN A 174 -14.95 -14.47 -12.33
C GLN A 174 -16.43 -14.84 -12.38
N PHE A 175 -16.81 -15.78 -13.26
CA PHE A 175 -18.17 -16.32 -13.33
C PHE A 175 -18.63 -16.89 -11.98
N LEU A 176 -17.82 -17.74 -11.35
CA LEU A 176 -18.13 -18.36 -10.06
C LEU A 176 -18.22 -17.36 -8.90
N THR A 177 -17.62 -16.17 -9.04
CA THR A 177 -17.67 -15.08 -8.04
C THR A 177 -18.83 -14.10 -8.29
N LEU A 178 -19.58 -14.24 -9.39
CA LEU A 178 -20.76 -13.42 -9.64
C LEU A 178 -21.80 -13.64 -8.53
N LYS A 179 -22.56 -12.59 -8.23
CA LYS A 179 -23.56 -12.62 -7.16
C LYS A 179 -24.97 -12.69 -7.71
N LEU A 180 -25.74 -13.67 -7.23
CA LEU A 180 -27.18 -13.79 -7.44
C LEU A 180 -27.86 -13.66 -6.08
N ASN A 181 -28.79 -12.71 -5.93
CA ASN A 181 -29.48 -12.43 -4.66
C ASN A 181 -28.53 -12.23 -3.45
N GLY A 182 -27.33 -11.70 -3.69
CA GLY A 182 -26.31 -11.46 -2.66
C GLY A 182 -25.41 -12.66 -2.34
N GLN A 183 -25.67 -13.85 -2.88
CA GLN A 183 -24.84 -15.05 -2.74
C GLN A 183 -23.96 -15.25 -3.97
N GLU A 184 -22.75 -15.79 -3.80
CA GLU A 184 -21.86 -16.07 -4.94
C GLU A 184 -22.28 -17.36 -5.66
N LEU A 185 -22.16 -17.40 -6.99
CA LEU A 185 -22.57 -18.56 -7.79
C LEU A 185 -21.87 -19.85 -7.38
N LYS A 186 -20.61 -19.79 -6.94
CA LYS A 186 -19.90 -20.95 -6.42
C LYS A 186 -20.62 -21.61 -5.23
N ASP A 187 -21.32 -20.84 -4.41
CA ASP A 187 -22.05 -21.37 -3.25
C ASP A 187 -23.37 -22.02 -3.70
N GLU A 188 -24.01 -21.50 -4.75
CA GLU A 188 -25.19 -22.11 -5.38
C GLU A 188 -24.88 -23.48 -5.99
N PHE A 189 -23.70 -23.64 -6.59
CA PHE A 189 -23.28 -24.92 -7.20
C PHE A 189 -22.90 -26.01 -6.18
N LEU A 190 -22.95 -25.74 -4.87
CA LEU A 190 -22.90 -26.80 -3.85
C LEU A 190 -24.12 -27.71 -3.91
N ASP A 191 -25.26 -27.18 -4.36
CA ASP A 191 -26.45 -27.96 -4.68
C ASP A 191 -26.41 -28.37 -6.16
N SER A 192 -26.25 -29.67 -6.43
CA SER A 192 -26.21 -30.18 -7.80
C SER A 192 -27.54 -29.99 -8.55
N GLU A 193 -28.63 -29.76 -7.82
CA GLU A 193 -29.98 -29.56 -8.37
C GLU A 193 -30.38 -28.09 -8.48
N THR A 194 -29.43 -27.17 -8.31
CA THR A 194 -29.71 -25.73 -8.44
C THR A 194 -30.25 -25.37 -9.83
N ASN A 195 -31.25 -24.48 -9.86
CA ASN A 195 -31.93 -24.04 -11.08
C ASN A 195 -31.32 -22.76 -11.70
N VAL A 196 -30.18 -22.30 -11.18
CA VAL A 196 -29.55 -21.03 -11.61
C VAL A 196 -29.25 -21.01 -13.11
N LEU A 197 -28.93 -22.16 -13.71
CA LEU A 197 -28.61 -22.28 -15.13
C LEU A 197 -29.80 -22.72 -16.01
N LYS A 198 -31.00 -22.86 -15.44
CA LYS A 198 -32.15 -23.44 -16.13
C LYS A 198 -32.56 -22.68 -17.40
N SER A 199 -32.49 -21.34 -17.38
CA SER A 199 -32.83 -20.51 -18.54
C SER A 199 -31.85 -20.64 -19.70
N PHE A 200 -30.66 -21.19 -19.46
CA PHE A 200 -29.62 -21.37 -20.47
C PHE A 200 -29.53 -22.81 -20.99
N ALA A 201 -30.01 -23.79 -20.23
CA ALA A 201 -29.97 -25.20 -20.61
C ALA A 201 -31.11 -25.55 -21.59
N ALA A 202 -30.88 -26.49 -22.50
CA ALA A 202 -31.96 -27.09 -23.30
C ALA A 202 -32.83 -28.06 -22.51
N ASN A 203 -32.26 -28.72 -21.50
CA ASN A 203 -32.97 -29.70 -20.67
C ASN A 203 -32.31 -29.81 -19.29
N ASP A 204 -33.02 -30.44 -18.36
CA ASP A 204 -32.57 -30.57 -16.96
C ASP A 204 -31.28 -31.42 -16.83
N GLN A 205 -31.04 -32.36 -17.75
CA GLN A 205 -29.84 -33.20 -17.73
C GLN A 205 -28.56 -32.39 -18.05
N GLU A 206 -28.63 -31.50 -19.03
CA GLU A 206 -27.55 -30.58 -19.39
C GLU A 206 -27.23 -29.65 -18.23
N MET A 207 -28.27 -29.09 -17.59
CA MET A 207 -28.13 -28.26 -16.39
C MET A 207 -27.43 -29.01 -15.25
N GLN A 208 -27.89 -30.22 -14.91
CA GLN A 208 -27.28 -31.04 -13.86
C GLN A 208 -25.80 -31.36 -14.17
N THR A 209 -25.49 -31.58 -15.44
CA THR A 209 -24.11 -31.85 -15.89
C THR A 209 -23.23 -30.62 -15.68
N TRP A 210 -23.71 -29.43 -16.04
CA TRP A 210 -23.00 -28.18 -15.78
C TRP A 210 -22.82 -27.92 -14.28
N ASN A 211 -23.87 -28.08 -13.48
CA ASN A 211 -23.82 -27.90 -12.02
C ASN A 211 -22.73 -28.78 -11.39
N ARG A 212 -22.69 -30.07 -11.76
CA ARG A 212 -21.65 -31.00 -11.28
C ARG A 212 -20.25 -30.57 -11.70
N GLY A 213 -20.06 -30.12 -12.94
CA GLY A 213 -18.75 -29.62 -13.38
C GLY A 213 -18.28 -28.41 -12.58
N PHE A 214 -19.13 -27.41 -12.39
CA PHE A 214 -18.79 -26.23 -11.61
C PHE A 214 -18.53 -26.54 -10.12
N SER A 215 -19.26 -27.50 -9.54
CA SER A 215 -19.04 -27.97 -8.17
C SER A 215 -17.62 -28.54 -7.96
N ALA A 216 -16.96 -29.03 -9.01
CA ALA A 216 -15.59 -29.56 -8.93
C ALA A 216 -14.57 -28.50 -8.47
N SER A 217 -14.79 -27.21 -8.76
CA SER A 217 -13.94 -26.10 -8.29
C SER A 217 -13.91 -25.93 -6.76
N LEU A 218 -14.89 -26.53 -6.07
CA LEU A 218 -15.05 -26.47 -4.61
C LEU A 218 -14.40 -27.66 -3.92
N THR A 219 -14.02 -28.69 -4.68
CA THR A 219 -13.43 -29.91 -4.13
C THR A 219 -11.97 -29.63 -3.78
N LEU A 220 -11.64 -29.76 -2.50
CA LEU A 220 -10.27 -29.59 -2.02
C LEU A 220 -9.40 -30.78 -2.45
N GLU A 221 -8.37 -30.52 -3.23
CA GLU A 221 -7.34 -31.52 -3.51
C GLU A 221 -6.59 -31.93 -2.24
N LYS A 222 -6.00 -33.14 -2.26
CA LYS A 222 -5.11 -33.58 -1.19
C LYS A 222 -3.90 -32.64 -1.11
N PRO A 223 -3.54 -32.12 0.07
CA PRO A 223 -2.39 -31.25 0.21
C PRO A 223 -1.12 -31.90 -0.33
N SER A 224 -0.45 -31.21 -1.25
CA SER A 224 0.83 -31.57 -1.81
C SER A 224 1.88 -30.50 -1.46
N SER A 225 3.16 -30.86 -1.45
CA SER A 225 4.26 -29.93 -1.25
C SER A 225 5.15 -29.90 -2.49
N HIS A 226 5.88 -28.80 -2.67
CA HIS A 226 6.85 -28.62 -3.74
C HIS A 226 8.25 -28.37 -3.16
N SER A 227 9.31 -28.68 -3.92
CA SER A 227 10.71 -28.51 -3.50
C SER A 227 11.09 -27.04 -3.22
N LEU A 228 10.37 -26.09 -3.84
CA LEU A 228 10.58 -24.65 -3.68
C LEU A 228 9.79 -24.03 -2.51
N ILE A 229 8.91 -24.81 -1.85
CA ILE A 229 8.24 -24.35 -0.63
C ILE A 229 9.26 -24.29 0.51
N LYS A 230 9.12 -23.31 1.40
CA LYS A 230 9.95 -23.23 2.60
C LYS A 230 9.52 -24.31 3.59
N GLN A 231 10.41 -25.27 3.83
CA GLN A 231 10.22 -26.37 4.77
C GLN A 231 11.13 -26.19 5.98
N VAL A 232 10.58 -26.38 7.19
CA VAL A 232 11.30 -26.19 8.45
C VAL A 232 11.02 -27.38 9.37
N TYR A 233 12.07 -28.01 9.90
CA TYR A 233 11.93 -29.00 10.96
C TYR A 233 11.64 -28.30 12.29
N PHE A 234 10.57 -28.71 12.97
CA PHE A 234 10.16 -28.21 14.26
C PHE A 234 10.24 -29.33 15.31
N PRO A 235 11.07 -29.20 16.36
CA PRO A 235 11.21 -30.22 17.39
C PRO A 235 9.93 -30.33 18.22
N VAL A 236 9.46 -31.55 18.44
CA VAL A 236 8.29 -31.83 19.32
C VAL A 236 8.65 -32.63 20.56
N SER A 237 9.75 -33.38 20.51
CA SER A 237 10.37 -34.07 21.66
C SER A 237 11.80 -34.48 21.27
N PRO A 238 12.65 -34.99 22.19
CA PRO A 238 13.99 -35.45 21.84
C PRO A 238 13.96 -36.41 20.65
N ASN A 239 14.75 -36.13 19.62
CA ASN A 239 14.84 -36.89 18.37
C ASN A 239 13.52 -37.05 17.58
N LYS A 240 12.50 -36.22 17.83
CA LYS A 240 11.26 -36.20 17.03
C LYS A 240 10.97 -34.80 16.52
N TYR A 241 10.69 -34.72 15.23
CA TYR A 241 10.45 -33.48 14.52
C TYR A 241 9.20 -33.58 13.66
N HIS A 242 8.46 -32.47 13.55
CA HIS A 242 7.50 -32.26 12.49
C HIS A 242 8.15 -31.45 11.37
N LEU A 243 7.88 -31.81 10.11
CA LEU A 243 8.25 -30.98 8.97
C LEU A 243 7.10 -30.00 8.71
N LEU A 244 7.36 -28.70 8.87
CA LEU A 244 6.40 -27.64 8.65
C LEU A 244 6.64 -26.99 7.29
N ASN A 245 5.61 -26.95 6.45
CA ASN A 245 5.61 -26.21 5.20
C ASN A 245 4.94 -24.84 5.42
N ASN A 246 5.70 -23.76 5.30
CA ASN A 246 5.17 -22.42 5.48
C ASN A 246 4.60 -21.90 4.16
N VAL A 247 3.29 -21.65 4.14
CA VAL A 247 2.56 -21.13 2.98
C VAL A 247 2.01 -19.74 3.31
N VAL A 248 2.20 -18.80 2.38
CA VAL A 248 1.72 -17.44 2.55
C VAL A 248 0.19 -17.41 2.52
N SER A 249 -0.42 -16.81 3.55
CA SER A 249 -1.85 -16.52 3.56
C SER A 249 -2.15 -15.34 2.64
N SER A 250 -2.84 -15.62 1.53
CA SER A 250 -3.30 -14.57 0.63
C SER A 250 -4.42 -13.75 1.26
N SER A 251 -5.34 -14.37 2.01
CA SER A 251 -6.42 -13.66 2.72
C SER A 251 -5.86 -12.63 3.70
N LYS A 252 -4.86 -13.03 4.51
CA LYS A 252 -4.20 -12.12 5.45
C LYS A 252 -3.44 -11.01 4.73
N ALA A 253 -2.69 -11.34 3.69
CA ALA A 253 -1.99 -10.33 2.89
C ALA A 253 -2.96 -9.34 2.24
N HIS A 254 -4.15 -9.80 1.82
CA HIS A 254 -5.18 -8.95 1.24
C HIS A 254 -5.81 -8.02 2.28
N ALA A 255 -6.16 -8.54 3.46
CA ALA A 255 -6.69 -7.75 4.56
C ALA A 255 -5.70 -6.64 4.99
N LEU A 256 -4.41 -6.97 5.10
CA LEU A 256 -3.36 -5.99 5.40
C LEU A 256 -3.22 -4.93 4.31
N PHE A 257 -3.25 -5.34 3.04
CA PHE A 257 -3.20 -4.42 1.91
C PHE A 257 -4.38 -3.44 1.93
N GLN A 258 -5.61 -3.93 2.09
CA GLN A 258 -6.80 -3.08 2.18
C GLN A 258 -6.74 -2.12 3.37
N TYR A 259 -6.33 -2.62 4.54
CA TYR A 259 -6.19 -1.80 5.75
C TYR A 259 -5.22 -0.63 5.52
N VAL A 260 -4.03 -0.90 4.97
CA VAL A 260 -3.03 0.13 4.69
C VAL A 260 -3.52 1.09 3.60
N ARG A 261 -4.09 0.56 2.52
CA ARG A 261 -4.63 1.37 1.41
C ARG A 261 -5.71 2.33 1.89
N ASN A 262 -6.69 1.84 2.65
CA ASN A 262 -7.82 2.64 3.13
C ASN A 262 -7.37 3.76 4.09
N ARG A 263 -6.35 3.50 4.93
CA ARG A 263 -5.84 4.49 5.88
C ARG A 263 -4.90 5.53 5.26
N ILE A 264 -4.11 5.16 4.26
CA ILE A 264 -3.22 6.10 3.57
C ILE A 264 -3.99 7.02 2.62
N HIS A 265 -5.07 6.52 2.00
CA HIS A 265 -5.86 7.29 1.05
C HIS A 265 -6.94 8.18 1.68
N ASP A 266 -6.97 8.31 3.00
CA ASP A 266 -7.73 9.36 3.68
C ASP A 266 -7.04 10.72 3.46
N LYS A 267 -7.27 11.27 2.26
CA LYS A 267 -6.63 12.49 1.77
C LYS A 267 -7.02 13.72 2.58
N GLU A 268 -8.14 13.69 3.30
CA GLU A 268 -8.63 14.85 4.06
C GLU A 268 -7.82 15.03 5.34
N ALA A 269 -7.63 13.96 6.11
CA ALA A 269 -6.82 13.99 7.32
C ALA A 269 -5.36 14.42 7.03
N VAL A 270 -4.78 13.95 5.92
CA VAL A 270 -3.44 14.35 5.47
C VAL A 270 -3.38 15.85 5.16
N LYS A 271 -4.34 16.37 4.39
CA LYS A 271 -4.39 17.79 4.02
C LYS A 271 -4.56 18.71 5.23
N LEU A 272 -5.38 18.30 6.20
CA LEU A 272 -5.60 19.09 7.42
C LEU A 272 -4.35 19.13 8.29
N ARG A 273 -3.66 17.98 8.45
CA ARG A 273 -2.35 17.91 9.10
C ARG A 273 -1.34 18.85 8.43
N ASP A 274 -1.23 18.81 7.10
CA ASP A 274 -0.27 19.65 6.35
C ASP A 274 -0.56 21.15 6.50
N LYS A 275 -1.82 21.50 6.77
CA LYS A 275 -2.25 22.88 7.05
C LYS A 275 -2.23 23.25 8.53
N GLY A 276 -1.80 22.35 9.43
CA GLY A 276 -1.82 22.56 10.87
C GLY A 276 -3.22 22.76 11.45
N LYS A 277 -4.26 22.22 10.80
CA LYS A 277 -5.67 22.36 11.22
C LYS A 277 -6.15 21.12 11.96
N PHE A 278 -7.05 21.32 12.91
CA PHE A 278 -7.72 20.25 13.63
C PHE A 278 -8.58 19.40 12.67
N SER A 279 -8.65 18.10 12.97
CA SER A 279 -9.43 17.08 12.26
C SER A 279 -9.98 16.09 13.28
N ASP A 280 -11.28 15.78 13.21
CA ASP A 280 -11.89 14.72 14.04
C ASP A 280 -11.42 13.31 13.63
N THR A 281 -10.90 13.17 12.40
CA THR A 281 -10.43 11.89 11.86
C THR A 281 -9.00 11.58 12.29
N THR A 282 -8.76 10.34 12.75
CA THR A 282 -7.42 9.85 13.10
C THR A 282 -6.56 9.64 11.86
N TYR A 283 -5.42 10.32 11.81
CA TYR A 283 -4.38 10.11 10.80
C TYR A 283 -3.45 8.94 11.17
N PHE A 284 -3.11 8.10 10.19
CA PHE A 284 -2.18 6.97 10.36
C PHE A 284 -0.96 7.13 9.46
N GLN A 285 0.21 6.84 10.01
CA GLN A 285 1.46 6.74 9.26
C GLN A 285 2.16 5.40 9.59
N PHE A 286 2.63 4.71 8.54
CA PHE A 286 3.37 3.46 8.66
C PHE A 286 4.82 3.68 8.20
N PRO A 287 5.73 4.14 9.08
CA PRO A 287 7.12 4.39 8.71
C PRO A 287 7.83 3.08 8.35
N ASN A 288 8.87 3.18 7.50
CA ASN A 288 9.77 2.07 7.15
C ASN A 288 9.06 0.80 6.62
N ARG A 289 7.94 0.99 5.92
CA ARG A 289 7.22 -0.11 5.28
C ARG A 289 8.02 -0.65 4.10
N ALA A 290 7.99 -1.96 3.91
CA ALA A 290 8.56 -2.62 2.75
C ALA A 290 7.47 -3.34 1.95
N GLU A 291 7.75 -3.58 0.67
CA GLU A 291 6.88 -4.33 -0.23
C GLU A 291 7.71 -5.42 -0.92
N ILE A 292 7.21 -6.66 -0.93
CA ILE A 292 7.78 -7.72 -1.75
C ILE A 292 6.96 -7.82 -3.03
N SER A 293 7.62 -7.67 -4.18
CA SER A 293 7.03 -7.96 -5.49
C SER A 293 7.06 -9.47 -5.75
N VAL A 294 5.89 -10.10 -5.74
CA VAL A 294 5.73 -11.56 -5.96
C VAL A 294 5.94 -11.93 -7.42
N THR A 295 5.52 -11.07 -8.34
CA THR A 295 5.75 -11.24 -9.78
C THR A 295 6.14 -9.90 -10.41
N ALA A 296 6.81 -9.94 -11.56
CA ALA A 296 7.31 -8.74 -12.23
C ALA A 296 6.21 -7.97 -13.00
N SER A 297 5.47 -8.66 -13.89
CA SER A 297 4.50 -8.02 -14.79
C SER A 297 3.11 -8.63 -14.71
N ASN A 298 3.00 -9.96 -14.82
CA ASN A 298 1.71 -10.64 -14.81
C ASN A 298 1.35 -11.12 -13.39
N HIS A 299 0.73 -10.24 -12.62
CA HIS A 299 0.41 -10.46 -11.20
C HIS A 299 -0.69 -11.50 -10.95
N GLY A 300 -1.57 -11.70 -11.93
CA GLY A 300 -2.64 -12.73 -11.86
C GLY A 300 -2.12 -14.16 -11.86
N ASN A 301 -0.91 -14.41 -12.38
CA ASN A 301 -0.33 -15.75 -12.47
C ASN A 301 -0.11 -16.43 -11.11
N ALA A 302 0.08 -15.65 -10.05
CA ALA A 302 0.21 -16.21 -8.70
C ALA A 302 -1.16 -16.50 -8.07
N SER A 303 -2.10 -15.56 -8.21
CA SER A 303 -3.49 -15.63 -7.75
C SER A 303 -4.25 -14.35 -8.12
N GLN A 304 -5.59 -14.41 -8.07
CA GLN A 304 -6.47 -13.28 -8.39
C GLN A 304 -6.28 -12.10 -7.41
N LEU A 305 -6.26 -12.35 -6.09
CA LEU A 305 -6.06 -11.28 -5.10
C LEU A 305 -4.64 -10.71 -5.16
N ASN A 306 -3.64 -11.48 -5.61
CA ASN A 306 -2.32 -10.92 -5.89
C ASN A 306 -2.37 -9.93 -7.06
N GLY A 307 -3.14 -10.24 -8.10
CA GLY A 307 -3.46 -9.29 -9.17
C GLY A 307 -4.07 -7.99 -8.65
N THR A 308 -5.09 -8.08 -7.79
CA THR A 308 -5.72 -6.90 -7.16
C THR A 308 -4.74 -6.05 -6.33
N ARG A 309 -3.76 -6.69 -5.69
CA ARG A 309 -2.68 -6.02 -4.93
C ARG A 309 -1.60 -5.40 -5.83
N GLY A 310 -1.68 -5.56 -7.15
CA GLY A 310 -0.60 -5.17 -8.06
C GLY A 310 0.67 -5.99 -7.86
N GLY A 311 0.54 -7.24 -7.43
CA GLY A 311 1.65 -8.18 -7.24
C GLY A 311 2.47 -8.00 -5.97
N ARG A 312 1.98 -7.21 -5.01
CA ARG A 312 2.77 -6.80 -3.83
C ARG A 312 2.27 -7.43 -2.54
N LEU A 313 3.21 -7.83 -1.69
CA LEU A 313 2.97 -8.17 -0.29
C LEU A 313 3.51 -7.06 0.60
N THR A 314 2.63 -6.46 1.40
CA THR A 314 2.99 -5.39 2.32
C THR A 314 3.61 -5.94 3.61
N LEU A 315 4.75 -5.38 4.01
CA LEU A 315 5.46 -5.72 5.24
C LEU A 315 5.60 -4.51 6.14
N PHE A 316 5.32 -4.67 7.43
CA PHE A 316 5.59 -3.66 8.45
C PHE A 316 7.01 -3.82 9.01
N SER A 317 7.63 -2.70 9.38
CA SER A 317 8.92 -2.74 10.04
C SER A 317 8.79 -3.45 11.38
N CYS A 318 9.55 -4.53 11.54
CA CYS A 318 9.81 -5.20 12.81
C CYS A 318 11.28 -5.00 13.21
N GLN A 319 11.92 -3.94 12.71
CA GLN A 319 13.30 -3.63 13.06
C GLN A 319 13.39 -3.37 14.56
N PRO A 320 14.42 -3.91 15.24
CA PRO A 320 14.71 -3.47 16.60
C PRO A 320 15.02 -1.97 16.59
N PRO A 321 14.86 -1.26 17.72
CA PRO A 321 15.33 0.12 17.83
C PRO A 321 16.80 0.20 17.43
N VAL A 322 17.09 0.86 16.30
CA VAL A 322 18.47 1.12 15.87
C VAL A 322 18.88 2.45 16.47
N TRP A 323 19.64 2.39 17.56
CA TRP A 323 20.33 3.55 18.11
C TRP A 323 21.37 4.01 17.09
N GLN A 324 21.04 5.01 16.26
CA GLN A 324 22.00 5.63 15.33
C GLN A 324 22.97 6.54 16.09
N SER A 325 23.76 5.99 17.00
CA SER A 325 24.85 6.71 17.63
C SER A 325 26.13 6.44 16.83
N SER A 326 26.35 7.18 15.74
CA SER A 326 27.71 7.69 15.56
C SER A 326 27.79 8.91 16.47
N PRO A 327 28.32 8.78 17.70
CA PRO A 327 28.38 9.91 18.60
C PRO A 327 29.24 10.97 17.94
N ARG A 328 28.63 12.14 17.70
CA ARG A 328 29.35 13.28 17.17
C ARG A 328 30.37 13.72 18.22
N LEU A 329 31.65 13.66 17.87
CA LEU A 329 32.71 14.11 18.75
C LEU A 329 32.63 15.63 18.97
N PRO A 330 32.77 16.13 20.21
CA PRO A 330 32.63 17.55 20.52
C PRO A 330 33.91 18.35 20.23
N ILE A 331 34.57 18.09 19.10
CA ILE A 331 35.91 18.63 18.75
C ILE A 331 35.93 20.17 18.77
N TYR A 332 34.86 20.78 18.24
CA TYR A 332 34.74 22.24 18.10
C TYR A 332 33.88 22.90 19.19
N LYS A 333 33.53 22.17 20.25
CA LYS A 333 32.72 22.67 21.38
C LYS A 333 33.60 22.80 22.61
N THR A 334 33.31 23.80 23.45
CA THR A 334 34.00 23.99 24.74
C THR A 334 33.56 22.97 25.79
N SER A 335 32.31 22.48 25.69
CA SER A 335 31.71 21.50 26.59
C SER A 335 30.89 20.50 25.77
N PHE A 336 30.91 19.22 26.18
CA PHE A 336 30.18 18.18 25.46
C PHE A 336 28.66 18.24 25.68
N TYR A 337 28.18 18.92 26.73
CA TYR A 337 26.74 19.06 27.00
C TYR A 337 25.97 19.73 25.85
N TYR A 338 26.64 20.52 25.01
CA TYR A 338 26.05 21.10 23.79
C TYR A 338 25.73 20.07 22.70
N MET A 339 26.16 18.82 22.85
CA MET A 339 25.85 17.73 21.92
C MET A 339 24.51 17.05 22.23
N LEU A 340 23.95 17.28 23.42
CA LEU A 340 22.75 16.61 23.92
C LEU A 340 21.43 17.29 23.51
N GLY A 341 21.51 18.49 22.94
CA GLY A 341 20.41 19.47 22.95
C GLY A 341 19.04 18.98 22.47
N ARG A 342 18.96 18.07 21.47
CA ARG A 342 17.68 17.53 20.99
C ARG A 342 17.12 16.40 21.85
N ASN A 343 17.98 15.58 22.46
CA ASN A 343 17.56 14.40 23.21
C ASN A 343 16.89 14.79 24.54
N VAL A 344 17.40 15.86 25.16
CA VAL A 344 16.94 16.34 26.47
C VAL A 344 15.95 17.50 26.38
N GLU A 345 15.58 17.92 25.17
CA GLU A 345 14.83 19.16 24.94
C GLU A 345 13.47 19.16 25.66
N GLN A 346 12.74 18.06 25.52
CA GLN A 346 11.41 17.88 26.13
C GLN A 346 11.51 17.79 27.67
N THR A 347 12.49 17.06 28.19
CA THR A 347 12.71 16.92 29.64
C THR A 347 13.06 18.26 30.28
N VAL A 348 13.92 19.06 29.62
CA VAL A 348 14.26 20.41 30.06
C VAL A 348 13.04 21.35 30.01
N GLU A 349 12.18 21.22 29.00
CA GLU A 349 10.93 21.98 28.91
C GLU A 349 10.00 21.67 30.08
N TYR A 350 9.78 20.39 30.39
CA TYR A 350 8.98 19.98 31.55
C TYR A 350 9.55 20.49 32.87
N LEU A 351 10.88 20.41 33.04
CA LEU A 351 11.54 20.97 34.22
C LEU A 351 11.35 22.49 34.31
N CYS A 352 11.47 23.21 33.19
CA CYS A 352 11.31 24.67 33.15
C CYS A 352 9.89 25.10 33.51
N ASP A 353 8.89 24.47 32.88
CA ASP A 353 7.48 24.75 33.13
C ASP A 353 7.09 24.44 34.58
N PHE A 354 7.61 23.33 35.11
CA PHE A 354 7.42 22.97 36.51
C PHE A 354 7.96 24.05 37.45
N LEU A 355 9.22 24.45 37.29
CA LEU A 355 9.86 25.44 38.16
C LEU A 355 9.10 26.77 38.14
N LEU A 356 8.75 27.27 36.95
CA LEU A 356 8.04 28.54 36.79
C LEU A 356 6.62 28.50 37.33
N ARG A 357 5.92 27.36 37.16
CA ARG A 357 4.55 27.22 37.67
C ARG A 357 4.52 27.24 39.20
N PHE A 358 5.46 26.56 39.86
CA PHE A 358 5.50 26.54 41.33
C PHE A 358 6.04 27.85 41.92
N GLU A 359 6.92 28.54 41.21
CA GLU A 359 7.31 29.91 41.55
C GLU A 359 6.11 30.87 41.49
N GLN A 360 5.29 30.81 40.43
CA GLN A 360 4.06 31.62 40.30
C GLN A 360 3.02 31.33 41.38
N LEU A 361 2.96 30.08 41.87
CA LEU A 361 2.04 29.67 42.93
C LEU A 361 2.61 29.90 44.34
N GLU A 362 3.82 30.45 44.46
CA GLU A 362 4.54 30.65 45.74
C GLU A 362 4.69 29.35 46.56
N LEU A 363 4.79 28.22 45.86
CA LEU A 363 4.87 26.89 46.46
C LEU A 363 6.30 26.38 46.50
N SER A 364 6.69 25.78 47.64
CA SER A 364 8.03 25.20 47.76
C SER A 364 8.20 23.98 46.87
N ILE A 365 9.32 23.96 46.14
CA ILE A 365 9.83 22.79 45.40
C ILE A 365 10.45 21.72 46.32
N LYS A 366 10.64 22.02 47.61
CA LYS A 366 11.21 21.09 48.60
C LYS A 366 10.18 20.12 49.19
N ASP A 367 8.92 20.25 48.80
CA ASP A 367 7.89 19.27 49.14
C ASP A 367 8.28 17.88 48.59
N PRO A 368 8.23 16.80 49.39
CA PRO A 368 8.75 15.49 48.98
C PRO A 368 8.14 14.94 47.69
N GLU A 369 6.83 15.12 47.46
CA GLU A 369 6.17 14.60 46.25
C GLU A 369 6.55 15.40 45.00
N ARG A 370 6.77 16.72 45.17
CA ARG A 370 7.27 17.58 44.09
C ARG A 370 8.74 17.33 43.79
N PHE A 371 9.54 17.10 44.82
CA PHE A 371 10.98 16.90 44.70
C PHE A 371 11.30 15.63 43.88
N LYS A 372 10.51 14.56 44.02
CA LYS A 372 10.65 13.33 43.20
C LYS A 372 10.58 13.59 41.70
N TRP A 373 9.75 14.53 41.24
CA TRP A 373 9.68 14.87 39.81
C TRP A 373 10.95 15.57 39.33
N LEU A 374 11.50 16.45 40.17
CA LEU A 374 12.75 17.12 39.90
C LEU A 374 13.92 16.12 39.89
N GLU A 375 13.97 15.18 40.84
CA GLU A 375 14.93 14.07 40.83
C GLU A 375 14.83 13.26 39.55
N ARG A 376 13.62 12.84 39.17
CA ARG A 376 13.37 12.06 37.95
C ARG A 376 13.82 12.77 36.68
N TRP A 377 13.51 14.05 36.50
CA TRP A 377 13.95 14.75 35.28
C TRP A 377 15.46 14.96 35.24
N ILE A 378 16.10 15.16 36.39
CA ILE A 378 17.56 15.22 36.44
C ILE A 378 18.17 13.84 36.19
N GLU A 379 17.56 12.76 36.66
CA GLU A 379 17.92 11.37 36.33
C GLU A 379 17.79 11.10 34.83
N ASP A 380 16.65 11.43 34.21
CA ASP A 380 16.44 11.28 32.76
C ASP A 380 17.51 12.04 31.95
N VAL A 381 17.87 13.26 32.37
CA VAL A 381 18.94 14.05 31.74
C VAL A 381 20.32 13.43 32.01
N SER A 382 20.57 12.92 33.21
CA SER A 382 21.80 12.21 33.58
C SER A 382 21.99 10.94 32.76
N ASP A 383 20.93 10.18 32.50
CA ASP A 383 20.97 8.95 31.70
C ASP A 383 21.33 9.22 30.25
N GLU A 384 20.80 10.30 29.66
CA GLU A 384 21.18 10.74 28.32
C GLU A 384 22.65 11.21 28.27
N ILE A 385 23.13 11.87 29.33
CA ILE A 385 24.54 12.25 29.49
C ILE A 385 25.42 10.99 29.55
N ILE A 386 25.08 10.03 30.41
CA ILE A 386 25.82 8.77 30.57
C ILE A 386 25.85 8.02 29.24
N THR A 387 24.71 7.91 28.55
CA THR A 387 24.59 7.26 27.24
C THR A 387 25.52 7.91 26.22
N TYR A 388 25.53 9.25 26.16
CA TYR A 388 26.45 9.98 25.29
C TYR A 388 27.91 9.73 25.67
N VAL A 389 28.29 9.87 26.95
CA VAL A 389 29.66 9.65 27.42
C VAL A 389 30.13 8.23 27.09
N LYS A 390 29.33 7.21 27.42
CA LYS A 390 29.67 5.80 27.14
C LYS A 390 29.78 5.52 25.64
N SER A 391 28.92 6.13 24.82
CA SER A 391 29.02 5.99 23.37
C SER A 391 30.33 6.57 22.81
N VAL A 392 30.81 7.71 23.35
CA VAL A 392 32.11 8.29 22.97
C VAL A 392 33.28 7.48 23.51
N GLN A 393 33.19 6.98 24.75
CA GLN A 393 34.22 6.13 25.37
C GLN A 393 34.38 4.78 24.63
N ALA A 394 33.37 4.33 23.90
CA ALA A 394 33.44 3.12 23.06
C ALA A 394 34.18 3.33 21.72
N LEU A 395 34.51 4.57 21.36
CA LEU A 395 35.32 4.86 20.16
C LEU A 395 36.81 4.53 20.40
N PRO A 396 37.59 4.36 19.31
CA PRO A 396 39.04 4.19 19.43
C PRO A 396 39.67 5.33 20.26
N PRO A 397 40.58 5.01 21.20
CA PRO A 397 41.21 6.02 22.04
C PRO A 397 42.09 6.97 21.24
N GLY A 398 42.30 8.18 21.77
CA GLY A 398 43.19 9.19 21.18
C GLY A 398 42.53 10.14 20.20
N TRP A 399 41.21 10.08 20.02
CA TRP A 399 40.46 11.03 19.18
C TRP A 399 40.57 12.48 19.70
N SER A 400 40.90 12.67 20.99
CA SER A 400 41.09 13.99 21.58
C SER A 400 42.48 14.61 21.31
N ASN A 401 43.37 13.91 20.59
CA ASN A 401 44.71 14.36 20.22
C ASN A 401 44.76 15.00 18.82
N VAL A 402 43.74 15.80 18.49
CA VAL A 402 43.65 16.50 17.21
C VAL A 402 44.04 17.97 17.37
N SER A 403 44.75 18.51 16.38
CA SER A 403 45.09 19.95 16.35
C SER A 403 43.82 20.80 16.25
N GLY A 404 43.72 21.83 17.09
CA GLY A 404 42.57 22.74 17.11
C GLY A 404 41.35 22.26 17.93
N ILE A 405 41.51 21.25 18.79
CA ILE A 405 40.46 20.86 19.74
C ILE A 405 40.10 22.04 20.67
N LYS A 406 38.81 22.38 20.75
CA LYS A 406 38.28 23.46 21.61
C LYS A 406 37.73 22.95 22.94
N LEU A 407 37.63 21.63 23.09
CA LEU A 407 37.06 20.98 24.26
C LEU A 407 37.93 21.21 25.49
N LYS A 408 37.32 21.60 26.61
CA LYS A 408 38.01 21.74 27.90
C LYS A 408 38.73 20.44 28.26
N GLU A 409 39.87 20.58 28.92
CA GLU A 409 40.70 19.45 29.34
C GLU A 409 39.95 18.44 30.22
N SER A 410 39.17 18.92 31.19
CA SER A 410 38.35 18.05 32.06
C SER A 410 37.34 17.21 31.28
N HIS A 411 36.77 17.76 30.21
CA HIS A 411 35.82 17.04 29.33
C HIS A 411 36.55 16.02 28.45
N ARG A 412 37.78 16.32 28.03
CA ARG A 412 38.64 15.36 27.31
C ARG A 412 38.97 14.16 28.20
N ILE A 413 39.34 14.40 29.46
CA ILE A 413 39.65 13.34 30.45
C ILE A 413 38.48 12.37 30.63
N LEU A 414 37.26 12.88 30.77
CA LEU A 414 36.07 12.05 30.91
C LEU A 414 35.77 11.24 29.64
N LEU A 415 35.84 11.86 28.46
CA LEU A 415 35.35 11.25 27.22
C LEU A 415 36.38 10.34 26.52
N ASP A 416 37.68 10.64 26.61
CA ASP A 416 38.79 9.87 26.00
C ASP A 416 39.52 9.06 27.08
N CYS A 417 38.75 8.33 27.91
CA CYS A 417 39.23 7.74 29.15
C CYS A 417 40.29 6.62 28.97
N TYR A 418 40.38 6.02 27.78
CA TYR A 418 41.34 4.97 27.44
C TYR A 418 42.60 5.50 26.73
N ARG A 419 42.79 6.81 26.69
CA ARG A 419 44.01 7.43 26.15
C ARG A 419 45.16 7.30 27.17
N GLU A 420 46.32 6.80 26.73
CA GLU A 420 47.43 6.35 27.61
C GLU A 420 48.71 7.23 27.58
N ASP A 421 48.74 8.36 26.88
CA ASP A 421 49.95 9.19 26.86
C ASP A 421 50.30 9.77 28.24
N GLU A 422 51.60 9.90 28.50
CA GLU A 422 52.13 10.38 29.77
C GLU A 422 51.58 11.77 30.14
N GLU A 423 51.46 12.67 29.16
CA GLU A 423 50.88 14.00 29.35
C GLU A 423 49.43 13.91 29.84
N PHE A 424 48.58 13.14 29.17
CA PHE A 424 47.18 12.95 29.54
C PHE A 424 46.99 12.25 30.89
N ASN A 425 47.87 11.31 31.24
CA ASN A 425 47.86 10.67 32.56
C ASN A 425 48.23 11.66 33.68
N LEU A 426 49.22 12.53 33.46
CA LEU A 426 49.55 13.61 34.39
C LEU A 426 48.40 14.61 34.53
N MET A 427 47.74 14.96 33.43
CA MET A 427 46.53 15.80 33.41
C MET A 427 45.40 15.19 34.26
N ARG A 428 45.16 13.88 34.12
CA ARG A 428 44.15 13.14 34.88
C ARG A 428 44.41 13.14 36.39
N GLN A 429 45.68 13.09 36.80
CA GLN A 429 46.06 13.05 38.23
C GLN A 429 46.10 14.43 38.89
N ARG A 430 46.40 15.49 38.14
CA ARG A 430 46.61 16.84 38.70
C ARG A 430 45.35 17.71 38.76
N ASN A 431 44.33 17.42 37.95
CA ASN A 431 43.13 18.25 37.85
C ASN A 431 41.97 17.69 38.67
N ASN A 432 41.24 18.58 39.37
CA ASN A 432 39.90 18.31 39.91
C ASN A 432 38.87 18.29 38.77
N TRP A 433 39.12 17.47 37.75
CA TRP A 433 38.34 17.46 36.52
C TRP A 433 36.88 17.06 36.80
N GLN A 434 36.63 16.21 37.81
CA GLN A 434 35.28 15.79 38.20
C GLN A 434 34.41 16.99 38.62
N GLU A 435 34.95 17.88 39.45
CA GLU A 435 34.23 19.07 39.91
C GLU A 435 33.90 20.02 38.75
N VAL A 436 34.81 20.13 37.77
CA VAL A 436 34.59 20.91 36.55
C VAL A 436 33.45 20.34 35.71
N ILE A 437 33.36 19.01 35.59
CA ILE A 437 32.24 18.34 34.87
C ILE A 437 30.91 18.66 35.55
N VAL A 438 30.83 18.48 36.87
CA VAL A 438 29.61 18.72 37.65
C VAL A 438 29.22 20.21 37.62
N GLN A 439 30.18 21.12 37.68
CA GLN A 439 29.94 22.56 37.56
C GLN A 439 29.43 22.94 36.16
N ASP A 440 30.09 22.43 35.11
CA ASP A 440 29.70 22.70 33.72
C ASP A 440 28.31 22.14 33.39
N PHE A 441 27.88 21.05 34.02
CA PHE A 441 26.52 20.54 33.93
C PHE A 441 25.52 21.57 34.47
N ALA A 442 25.74 22.06 35.69
CA ALA A 442 24.83 23.00 36.34
C ALA A 442 24.72 24.31 35.55
N ASP A 443 25.84 24.81 35.03
CA ASP A 443 25.86 26.01 34.20
C ASP A 443 25.18 25.80 32.84
N TRP A 444 25.39 24.63 32.23
CA TRP A 444 24.69 24.27 31.01
C TRP A 444 23.17 24.18 31.22
N LEU A 445 22.71 23.50 32.28
CA LEU A 445 21.29 23.33 32.55
C LEU A 445 20.61 24.67 32.84
N ASN A 446 21.23 25.53 33.64
CA ASN A 446 20.75 26.89 33.89
C ASN A 446 20.59 27.69 32.58
N ASN A 447 21.57 27.58 31.66
CA ASN A 447 21.50 28.22 30.35
C ASN A 447 20.38 27.64 29.46
N GLN A 448 20.13 26.33 29.52
CA GLN A 448 19.03 25.71 28.77
C GLN A 448 17.67 26.16 29.30
N LEU A 449 17.47 26.16 30.62
CA LEU A 449 16.24 26.63 31.26
C LEU A 449 15.96 28.10 30.92
N HIS A 450 16.96 28.97 31.04
CA HIS A 450 16.82 30.39 30.69
C HIS A 450 16.55 30.60 29.19
N ARG A 451 17.18 29.82 28.30
CA ARG A 451 16.91 29.88 26.85
C ARG A 451 15.50 29.42 26.50
N LYS A 452 14.98 28.42 27.21
CA LYS A 452 13.62 27.93 27.04
C LYS A 452 12.59 28.96 27.49
N ASN A 453 12.82 29.57 28.64
CA ASN A 453 11.97 30.64 29.14
C ASN A 453 12.81 31.70 29.86
N ASN A 454 12.84 32.90 29.30
CA ASN A 454 13.62 34.03 29.84
C ASN A 454 13.12 34.54 31.20
N LYS A 455 11.94 34.09 31.65
CA LYS A 455 11.45 34.38 33.01
C LYS A 455 12.22 33.59 34.07
N PHE A 456 12.76 32.42 33.72
CA PHE A 456 13.57 31.64 34.64
C PHE A 456 14.90 32.34 34.89
N THR A 457 15.14 32.78 36.13
CA THR A 457 16.39 33.42 36.53
C THR A 457 17.23 32.43 37.34
N PRO A 458 18.39 31.96 36.83
CA PRO A 458 19.26 31.07 37.58
C PRO A 458 19.72 31.67 38.91
N GLN A 459 19.60 30.91 39.99
CA GLN A 459 20.05 31.31 41.33
C GLN A 459 21.12 30.34 41.84
N ARG A 460 21.92 30.77 42.82
CA ARG A 460 22.94 29.91 43.45
C ARG A 460 22.35 28.62 44.02
N ALA A 461 21.12 28.68 44.55
CA ALA A 461 20.42 27.51 45.06
C ALA A 461 20.12 26.49 43.95
N HIS A 462 19.74 26.94 42.75
CA HIS A 462 19.53 26.07 41.59
C HIS A 462 20.84 25.38 41.20
N THR A 463 21.92 26.14 41.03
CA THR A 463 23.24 25.57 40.72
C THR A 463 23.67 24.51 41.73
N SER A 464 23.55 24.79 43.03
CA SER A 464 23.91 23.83 44.08
C SER A 464 23.04 22.57 44.04
N LEU A 465 21.75 22.71 43.71
CA LEU A 465 20.82 21.60 43.60
C LEU A 465 21.15 20.70 42.40
N TRP A 466 21.39 21.30 41.23
CA TRP A 466 21.76 20.58 40.02
C TRP A 466 23.06 19.80 40.21
N LYS A 467 24.08 20.42 40.83
CA LYS A 467 25.34 19.74 41.14
C LYS A 467 25.10 18.51 42.01
N LYS A 468 24.36 18.66 43.11
CA LYS A 468 24.09 17.57 44.07
C LYS A 468 23.38 16.39 43.42
N LEU A 469 22.32 16.66 42.65
CA LEU A 469 21.52 15.60 42.03
C LEU A 469 22.27 14.92 40.89
N PHE A 470 22.94 15.71 40.04
CA PHE A 470 23.73 15.17 38.96
C PHE A 470 24.85 14.28 39.47
N GLU A 471 25.63 14.78 40.44
CA GLU A 471 26.74 14.04 41.06
C GLU A 471 26.27 12.71 41.66
N ALA A 472 25.12 12.70 42.34
CA ALA A 472 24.54 11.46 42.88
C ALA A 472 24.24 10.43 41.78
N ASN A 473 23.73 10.86 40.62
CA ASN A 473 23.37 9.98 39.52
C ASN A 473 24.58 9.42 38.75
N VAL A 474 25.68 10.17 38.68
CA VAL A 474 26.82 9.84 37.79
C VAL A 474 28.05 9.31 38.51
N ARG A 475 28.16 9.50 39.83
CA ARG A 475 29.33 9.13 40.65
C ARG A 475 29.76 7.67 40.42
N GLU A 476 28.83 6.72 40.54
CA GLU A 476 29.14 5.30 40.39
C GLU A 476 29.45 4.89 38.94
N VAL A 477 28.81 5.54 37.97
CA VAL A 477 28.85 5.12 36.55
C VAL A 477 30.01 5.74 35.78
N LEU A 478 30.36 6.99 36.11
CA LEU A 478 31.39 7.79 35.44
C LEU A 478 32.65 8.00 36.29
N GLY A 479 32.65 7.57 37.56
CA GLY A 479 33.79 7.76 38.47
C GLY A 479 34.01 9.23 38.85
N LEU A 480 32.90 9.98 38.96
CA LEU A 480 32.86 11.41 39.29
C LEU A 480 32.84 11.66 40.80
#